data_AF-A0A832E361-F1
#
_entry.id   AF-A0A832E361-F1
#
_cell.length_a   1.000
_cell.length_b   1.000
_cell.length_c   1.000
_cell.angle_alpha   90.00
_cell.angle_beta   90.00
_cell.angle_gamma   90.00
#
_symmetry.space_group_name_H-M   'P 1'
#
loop_
_entity.id
_entity.type
_entity.pdbx_description
1 polymer ?
#
loop_
_entity_poly.entity_id
_entity_poly.type
_entity_poly.pdbx_seq_one_letter_code
_entity_poly.pdbx_strand_id
1 'polypeptide(L)'
;RGMGYFATQMVAQIVLSFLASMIVMWFSRWREFHADKGGANLAGRQKMINALRALQGASSETIPAEFQAFAISAGGGLSRLFSSHPPLEDRIRALENRRD
;
A
#
# COMPACT_ATOMS: atom_id res chain seq x y z
N ARG A 1 9.11 24.09 33.38
CA ARG A 1 8.99 22.79 32.66
C ARG A 1 10.40 22.21 32.56
N GLY A 2 10.65 21.05 33.19
CA GLY A 2 12.01 20.46 33.28
C GLY A 2 12.33 19.49 32.14
N MET A 3 13.59 19.08 32.02
CA MET A 3 14.05 18.15 30.97
C MET A 3 13.28 16.82 30.96
N GLY A 4 12.85 16.31 32.12
CA GLY A 4 12.03 15.09 32.19
C GLY A 4 10.67 15.21 31.50
N TYR A 5 10.02 16.38 31.57
CA TYR A 5 8.77 16.63 30.85
C TYR A 5 8.99 16.59 29.33
N PHE A 6 10.06 17.22 28.84
CA PHE A 6 10.39 17.23 27.42
C PHE A 6 10.78 15.83 26.91
N ALA A 7 11.54 15.06 27.68
CA ALA A 7 11.92 13.70 27.32
C ALA A 7 10.68 12.79 27.20
N THR A 8 9.80 12.80 28.19
CA THR A 8 8.55 12.01 28.15
C THR A 8 7.66 12.44 26.99
N GLN A 9 7.54 13.74 26.74
CA GLN A 9 6.75 14.26 25.63
C GLN A 9 7.33 13.86 24.27
N MET A 10 8.65 13.87 24.11
CA MET A 10 9.33 13.47 22.88
C MET A 10 9.09 11.99 22.58
N VAL A 11 9.28 11.13 23.59
CA VAL A 11 9.03 9.68 23.47
C VAL A 11 7.57 9.41 23.13
N ALA A 12 6.63 10.06 23.83
CA ALA A 12 5.20 9.91 23.54
C ALA A 12 4.86 10.32 22.10
N GLN A 13 5.41 11.44 21.61
CA GLN A 13 5.19 11.88 20.22
C GLN A 13 5.70 10.87 19.19
N ILE A 14 6.90 10.31 19.40
CA ILE A 14 7.47 9.33 18.47
C ILE A 14 6.60 8.06 18.44
N VAL A 15 6.24 7.54 19.60
CA VAL A 15 5.41 6.33 19.72
C VAL A 15 4.03 6.55 19.09
N LEU A 16 3.35 7.65 19.44
CA LEU A 16 2.04 7.96 18.89
C LEU A 16 2.07 8.18 17.38
N SER A 17 3.09 8.88 16.86
CA SER A 17 3.28 9.09 15.42
C SER A 17 3.47 7.77 14.67
N PHE A 18 4.26 6.85 15.25
CA PHE A 18 4.47 5.53 14.66
C PHE A 18 3.19 4.68 14.67
N LEU A 19 2.43 4.68 15.78
CA LEU A 19 1.16 3.96 15.84
C LEU A 19 0.13 4.54 14.87
N ALA A 20 0.05 5.87 14.76
CA ALA A 20 -0.81 6.54 13.80
C ALA A 20 -0.46 6.15 12.35
N SER A 21 0.83 6.13 11.99
CA SER A 21 1.25 5.74 10.64
C SER A 21 0.91 4.29 10.33
N MET A 22 1.06 3.36 11.29
CA MET A 22 0.65 1.97 11.13
C MET A 22 -0.83 1.83 10.81
N ILE A 23 -1.69 2.57 11.51
CA ILE A 23 -3.15 2.56 11.28
C ILE A 23 -3.47 3.10 9.89
N VAL A 24 -2.87 4.22 9.49
CA VAL A 24 -3.08 4.81 8.16
C VAL A 24 -2.65 3.86 7.05
N MET A 25 -1.48 3.23 7.18
CA MET A 25 -1.00 2.24 6.21
C MET A 25 -1.91 1.03 6.13
N TRP A 26 -2.44 0.55 7.26
CA TRP A 26 -3.40 -0.56 7.28
C TRP A 26 -4.72 -0.17 6.61
N PHE A 27 -5.27 1.00 6.92
CA PHE A 27 -6.51 1.48 6.31
C PHE A 27 -6.37 1.71 4.80
N SER A 28 -5.22 2.22 4.34
CA SER A 28 -4.91 2.35 2.92
C SER A 28 -5.02 1.01 2.20
N ARG A 29 -4.40 -0.05 2.76
CA ARG A 29 -4.50 -1.41 2.19
C ARG A 29 -5.93 -1.93 2.19
N TRP A 30 -6.67 -1.74 3.29
CA TRP A 30 -8.05 -2.18 3.40
C TRP A 30 -8.95 -1.54 2.33
N ARG A 31 -8.81 -0.22 2.10
CA ARG A 31 -9.58 0.52 1.10
C ARG A 31 -9.34 -0.02 -0.32
N GLU A 32 -8.10 -0.37 -0.67
CA GLU A 32 -7.78 -0.94 -1.98
C GLU A 32 -8.46 -2.29 -2.22
N PHE A 33 -8.38 -3.22 -1.26
CA PHE A 33 -9.07 -4.50 -1.38
C PHE A 33 -10.59 -4.34 -1.41
N HIS A 34 -11.13 -3.35 -0.69
CA HIS A 34 -12.56 -3.03 -0.74
C HIS A 34 -12.96 -2.50 -2.12
N ALA A 35 -12.15 -1.62 -2.71
CA ALA A 35 -12.36 -1.11 -4.06
C ALA A 35 -12.32 -2.22 -5.12
N ASP A 36 -11.36 -3.15 -5.03
CA ASP A 36 -11.29 -4.31 -5.93
C ASP A 36 -12.52 -5.21 -5.84
N LYS A 37 -13.01 -5.44 -4.62
CA LYS A 37 -14.26 -6.19 -4.41
C LYS A 37 -15.45 -5.48 -5.03
N GLY A 38 -15.56 -4.16 -4.85
CA GLY A 38 -16.58 -3.34 -5.47
C GLY A 38 -16.51 -3.40 -7.00
N GLY A 39 -15.33 -3.21 -7.57
CA GLY A 39 -15.08 -3.31 -9.01
C GLY A 39 -15.42 -4.70 -9.57
N ALA A 40 -15.04 -5.76 -8.86
CA ALA A 40 -15.39 -7.14 -9.23
C ALA A 40 -16.90 -7.40 -9.15
N ASN A 41 -17.61 -6.81 -8.19
CA ASN A 41 -19.07 -6.95 -8.09
C ASN A 41 -19.80 -6.22 -9.23
N LEU A 42 -19.29 -5.08 -9.67
CA LEU A 42 -19.93 -4.25 -10.69
C LEU A 42 -19.57 -4.68 -12.12
N ALA A 43 -18.29 -4.97 -12.38
CA ALA A 43 -17.79 -5.29 -13.73
C ALA A 43 -17.61 -6.80 -13.96
N GLY A 44 -17.55 -7.60 -12.90
CA GLY A 44 -17.27 -9.03 -12.94
C GLY A 44 -15.85 -9.36 -12.47
N ARG A 45 -15.74 -10.43 -11.66
CA ARG A 45 -14.49 -10.90 -11.03
C ARG A 45 -13.36 -11.09 -12.03
N GLN A 46 -13.60 -11.80 -13.13
CA GLN A 46 -12.57 -12.08 -14.13
C GLN A 46 -12.10 -10.82 -14.86
N LYS A 47 -13.00 -9.87 -15.13
CA LYS A 47 -12.62 -8.59 -15.77
C LYS A 47 -11.72 -7.77 -14.86
N MET A 48 -12.02 -7.74 -13.56
CA MET A 48 -11.17 -7.05 -12.58
C MET A 48 -9.78 -7.69 -12.47
N ILE A 49 -9.70 -9.03 -12.42
CA ILE A 49 -8.42 -9.76 -12.43
C ILE A 49 -7.60 -9.42 -13.69
N ASN A 50 -8.22 -9.44 -14.86
CA ASN A 50 -7.55 -9.13 -16.12
C ASN A 50 -7.05 -7.67 -16.15
N ALA A 51 -7.83 -6.73 -15.60
CA ALA A 51 -7.41 -5.33 -15.48
C ALA A 51 -6.19 -5.16 -14.57
N LEU A 52 -6.16 -5.84 -13.41
CA LEU A 52 -4.99 -5.82 -12.52
C LEU A 52 -3.74 -6.42 -13.19
N ARG A 53 -3.90 -7.49 -13.98
CA ARG A 53 -2.79 -8.08 -14.76
C ARG A 53 -2.29 -7.14 -15.85
N ALA A 54 -3.19 -6.40 -16.51
CA ALA A 54 -2.79 -5.38 -17.49
C ALA A 54 -2.00 -4.23 -16.83
N LEU A 55 -2.38 -3.81 -15.63
CA LEU A 55 -1.66 -2.80 -14.85
C LEU A 55 -0.24 -3.23 -14.47
N GLN A 56 -0.01 -4.52 -14.18
CA GLN A 56 1.34 -5.05 -13.93
C GLN A 56 2.26 -4.80 -15.14
N GLY A 57 1.75 -5.00 -16.36
CA GLY A 57 2.52 -4.75 -17.58
C GLY A 57 2.82 -3.27 -17.83
N ALA A 58 1.87 -2.38 -17.53
CA ALA A 58 2.03 -0.94 -17.71
C ALA A 58 2.95 -0.28 -16.66
N SER A 59 3.02 -0.84 -15.45
CA SER A 59 3.85 -0.30 -14.35
C SER A 59 5.36 -0.47 -14.56
N SER A 60 5.76 -1.17 -15.63
CA SER A 60 7.16 -1.43 -15.96
C SER A 60 7.81 -0.33 -16.82
N GLU A 61 7.09 0.77 -17.10
CA GLU A 61 7.69 1.93 -17.76
C GLU A 61 8.78 2.53 -16.87
N THR A 62 10.01 2.51 -17.40
CA THR A 62 11.20 3.04 -16.75
C THR A 62 10.98 4.50 -16.35
N ILE A 63 10.90 4.75 -15.05
CA ILE A 63 10.91 6.10 -14.51
C ILE A 63 12.22 6.78 -14.97
N PRO A 64 12.16 7.98 -15.59
CA PRO A 64 13.36 8.70 -16.01
C PRO A 64 14.34 8.84 -14.86
N ALA A 65 15.65 8.82 -15.16
CA ALA A 65 16.71 8.75 -14.15
C ALA A 65 16.61 9.86 -13.09
N GLU A 66 16.09 11.02 -13.49
CA GLU A 66 15.86 12.21 -12.68
C GLU A 66 14.78 12.00 -11.61
N PHE A 67 13.86 11.05 -11.82
CA PHE A 67 12.75 10.74 -10.92
C PHE A 67 12.95 9.43 -10.13
N GLN A 68 14.08 8.72 -10.34
CA GLN A 68 14.36 7.46 -9.63
C GLN A 68 14.48 7.65 -8.10
N ALA A 69 14.94 8.80 -7.62
CA ALA A 69 15.01 9.09 -6.19
C ALA A 69 13.63 9.16 -5.51
N PHE A 70 12.56 9.43 -6.28
CA PHE A 70 11.17 9.38 -5.81
C PHE A 70 10.51 8.02 -6.06
N ALA A 71 11.14 7.18 -6.89
CA ALA A 71 10.70 5.82 -7.14
C ALA A 71 11.07 4.93 -5.95
N ILE A 72 10.25 4.96 -4.90
CA ILE A 72 10.26 3.98 -3.79
C ILE A 72 9.83 2.58 -4.31
N SER A 73 9.76 2.37 -5.63
CA SER A 73 9.13 1.22 -6.29
C SER A 73 10.10 0.16 -6.82
N ALA A 74 11.42 0.33 -6.73
CA ALA A 74 12.36 -0.60 -7.36
C ALA A 74 13.17 -1.44 -6.35
N GLY A 75 12.56 -2.51 -5.82
CA GLY A 75 13.30 -3.67 -5.31
C GLY A 75 13.48 -3.80 -3.80
N GLY A 76 13.09 -4.95 -3.27
CA GLY A 76 13.48 -5.44 -1.93
C GLY A 76 12.34 -5.54 -0.91
N GLY A 77 12.46 -6.48 0.03
CA GLY A 77 11.42 -6.80 1.03
C GLY A 77 10.99 -5.61 1.94
N LEU A 78 11.85 -4.59 2.09
CA LEU A 78 11.53 -3.36 2.82
C LEU A 78 10.67 -2.38 2.01
N SER A 79 10.70 -2.40 0.68
CA SER A 79 9.83 -1.53 -0.14
C SER A 79 8.35 -1.85 0.05
N ARG A 80 8.02 -3.11 0.39
CA ARG A 80 6.66 -3.54 0.76
C ARG A 80 6.13 -2.86 2.02
N LEU A 81 7.01 -2.41 2.91
CA LEU A 81 6.62 -1.69 4.13
C LEU A 81 6.32 -0.22 3.86
N PHE A 82 6.87 0.35 2.77
CA PHE A 82 6.70 1.74 2.38
C PHE A 82 5.79 1.94 1.16
N SER A 83 5.28 0.86 0.54
CA SER A 83 4.32 1.00 -0.56
C SER A 83 2.96 1.44 -0.01
N SER A 84 2.43 2.54 -0.56
CA SER A 84 1.11 3.07 -0.17
C SER A 84 -0.04 2.10 -0.49
N HIS A 85 0.19 1.16 -1.40
CA HIS A 85 -0.77 0.16 -1.87
C HIS A 85 -0.19 -1.27 -1.76
N PRO A 86 -1.04 -2.29 -1.53
CA PRO A 86 -0.60 -3.68 -1.57
C PRO A 86 -0.16 -4.05 -2.99
N PRO A 87 0.81 -4.97 -3.15
CA PRO A 87 1.28 -5.39 -4.46
C PRO A 87 0.13 -5.98 -5.29
N LEU A 88 0.21 -5.81 -6.60
CA LEU A 88 -0.86 -6.23 -7.52
C LEU A 88 -1.12 -7.75 -7.44
N GLU A 89 -0.09 -8.55 -7.17
CA GLU A 89 -0.19 -9.99 -7.00
C GLU A 89 -1.06 -10.39 -5.80
N ASP A 90 -0.99 -9.65 -4.70
CA ASP A 90 -1.82 -9.92 -3.52
C ASP A 90 -3.28 -9.54 -3.77
N ARG A 91 -3.52 -8.47 -4.54
CA ARG A 91 -4.86 -8.05 -4.97
C ARG A 91 -5.50 -9.08 -5.90
N ILE A 92 -4.76 -9.57 -6.89
CA ILE A 92 -5.21 -10.63 -7.80
C ILE A 92 -5.54 -11.90 -7.00
N ARG A 93 -4.64 -12.32 -6.11
CA ARG A 93 -4.84 -13.51 -5.26
C ARG A 93 -6.08 -13.38 -4.37
N ALA A 94 -6.33 -12.18 -3.83
CA ALA A 94 -7.53 -11.92 -3.03
C ALA A 94 -8.83 -12.06 -3.84
N LEU A 95 -8.82 -11.68 -5.12
CA LEU A 95 -9.95 -11.88 -6.04
C LEU A 95 -10.08 -13.34 -6.49
N GLU A 96 -8.98 -14.04 -6.74
CA GLU A 96 -8.97 -15.46 -7.14
C GLU A 96 -9.50 -16.38 -6.02
N ASN A 97 -9.13 -16.08 -4.76
CA ASN A 97 -9.58 -16.85 -3.59
C ASN A 97 -11.00 -16.49 -3.13
N ARG A 98 -11.62 -15.46 -3.73
CA ARG A 98 -12.98 -15.09 -3.39
C ARG A 98 -13.94 -16.13 -3.98
N ARG A 99 -14.57 -16.90 -3.11
CA ARG A 99 -15.71 -17.75 -3.45
C ARG A 99 -16.95 -16.85 -3.54
N ASP A 100 -17.50 -16.76 -4.73
CA ASP A 100 -18.79 -16.16 -5.05
C ASP A 100 -19.96 -16.96 -4.44
#